data_AF-A0A921JG59-F1
#
_entry.id   AF-A0A921JG59-F1
#
_cell.length_a   1.000
_cell.length_b   1.000
_cell.length_c   1.000
_cell.angle_alpha   90.00
_cell.angle_beta   90.00
_cell.angle_gamma   90.00
#
_symmetry.space_group_name_H-M   'P 1'
#
loop_
_entity.id
_entity.type
_entity.pdbx_description
1 polymer ?
#
loop_
_entity_poly.entity_id
_entity_poly.type
_entity_poly.pdbx_seq_one_letter_code
_entity_poly.pdbx_strand_id
1 'polypeptide(L)'
;MSTAPVPGQLIASAAKAGLLRFPLPPSLPIPLGVAVPEEVRLVTWAFAGLGALSAEGDAGSAKAGATERGPRDGAAEPVCLLALAAARPLSGETLTVATHFRDIAVRLEPTSAEALSATERDLLARALLSAGATALAPLGDLFGLVEPAVAALPMADDAPDLAAEEGGWTLRGGAIPHGLLFRTGFGWGCARVVSSRLGFAGGPRQQLAVAPLWGAAPEGRPDRAIALHAHGFTPLATRAA
;
A
#
# COMPACT_ATOMS: atom_id res chain seq x y z
N MET A 1 19.98 -24.32 -12.85
CA MET A 1 18.62 -23.91 -13.27
C MET A 1 18.74 -22.51 -13.86
N SER A 2 18.12 -22.28 -15.03
CA SER A 2 18.29 -21.04 -15.80
C SER A 2 17.99 -19.79 -14.95
N THR A 3 18.97 -18.89 -14.90
CA THR A 3 18.98 -17.59 -14.21
C THR A 3 18.37 -16.48 -15.07
N ALA A 4 17.46 -16.83 -15.97
CA ALA A 4 16.82 -15.87 -16.85
C ALA A 4 15.93 -14.92 -16.01
N PRO A 5 16.03 -13.59 -16.24
CA PRO A 5 15.14 -12.64 -15.57
C PRO A 5 13.67 -12.96 -15.86
N VAL A 6 12.84 -12.90 -14.82
CA VAL A 6 11.39 -13.02 -14.92
C VAL A 6 10.86 -11.73 -15.56
N PRO A 7 9.92 -11.80 -16.53
CA PRO A 7 9.29 -10.60 -17.06
C PRO A 7 8.43 -9.92 -15.97
N GLY A 8 8.65 -8.63 -15.75
CA GLY A 8 7.89 -7.81 -14.82
C GLY A 8 7.25 -6.63 -15.52
N GLN A 9 5.96 -6.45 -15.30
CA GLN A 9 5.16 -5.34 -15.81
C GLN A 9 5.38 -4.11 -14.93
N LEU A 10 6.06 -3.10 -15.49
CA LEU A 10 6.20 -1.79 -14.89
C LEU A 10 4.96 -0.96 -15.20
N ILE A 11 4.02 -0.96 -14.27
CA ILE A 11 2.67 -0.38 -14.43
C ILE A 11 2.69 1.14 -14.25
N ALA A 12 3.54 1.62 -13.36
CA ALA A 12 3.74 3.04 -13.15
C ALA A 12 5.21 3.33 -12.88
N SER A 13 5.67 4.45 -13.43
CA SER A 13 6.99 5.01 -13.19
C SER A 13 6.86 6.53 -13.13
N ALA A 14 6.70 7.03 -11.91
CA ALA A 14 6.71 8.45 -11.61
C ALA A 14 8.15 8.94 -11.35
N ALA A 15 8.28 10.21 -10.98
CA ALA A 15 9.59 10.80 -10.72
C ALA A 15 10.34 10.11 -9.57
N LYS A 16 9.64 9.67 -8.52
CA LYS A 16 10.25 9.09 -7.32
C LYS A 16 9.68 7.74 -6.88
N ALA A 17 8.71 7.20 -7.62
CA ALA A 17 8.09 5.94 -7.28
C ALA A 17 7.76 5.11 -8.52
N GLY A 18 7.68 3.79 -8.33
CA GLY A 18 7.24 2.87 -9.36
C GLY A 18 6.38 1.75 -8.80
N LEU A 19 5.57 1.14 -9.67
CA LEU A 19 4.81 -0.05 -9.36
C LEU A 19 5.19 -1.16 -10.34
N LEU A 20 5.66 -2.27 -9.80
CA LEU A 20 6.06 -3.45 -10.55
C LEU A 20 5.14 -4.61 -10.21
N ARG A 21 4.69 -5.34 -11.23
CA ARG A 21 3.91 -6.57 -11.13
C ARG A 21 4.65 -7.69 -11.84
N PHE A 22 4.83 -8.85 -11.20
CA PHE A 22 5.41 -10.01 -11.88
C PHE A 22 4.79 -11.33 -11.37
N PRO A 23 4.83 -12.41 -12.16
CA PRO A 23 4.33 -13.72 -11.75
C PRO A 23 5.00 -14.18 -10.46
N LEU A 24 4.20 -14.60 -9.47
CA LEU A 24 4.70 -15.05 -8.18
C LEU A 24 5.20 -16.49 -8.31
N PRO A 25 6.49 -16.77 -8.04
CA PRO A 25 6.99 -18.14 -8.10
C PRO A 25 6.29 -19.05 -7.07
N PRO A 26 6.14 -20.36 -7.34
CA PRO A 26 5.53 -21.30 -6.39
C PRO A 26 6.24 -21.40 -5.03
N SER A 27 7.50 -20.96 -4.95
CA SER A 27 8.24 -20.86 -3.69
C SER A 27 7.78 -19.71 -2.78
N LEU A 28 6.80 -18.90 -3.22
CA LEU A 28 6.23 -17.75 -2.51
C LEU A 28 7.29 -16.85 -1.84
N PRO A 29 8.31 -16.40 -2.59
CA PRO A 29 9.42 -15.67 -2.01
C PRO A 29 8.97 -14.27 -1.54
N ILE A 30 8.92 -14.06 -0.23
CA ILE A 30 8.66 -12.76 0.41
C ILE A 30 9.77 -11.76 0.03
N PRO A 31 9.42 -10.64 -0.65
CA PRO A 31 10.36 -9.56 -0.94
C PRO A 31 10.84 -8.91 0.36
N LEU A 32 12.16 -8.79 0.50
CA LEU A 32 12.82 -8.13 1.64
C LEU A 32 13.41 -6.77 1.25
N GLY A 33 13.70 -6.57 -0.04
CA GLY A 33 14.30 -5.35 -0.55
C GLY A 33 14.61 -5.43 -2.03
N VAL A 34 15.31 -4.40 -2.51
CA VAL A 34 15.93 -4.39 -3.84
C VAL A 34 17.43 -4.44 -3.62
N ALA A 35 18.09 -5.48 -4.12
CA ALA A 35 19.54 -5.63 -4.03
C ALA A 35 20.26 -4.79 -5.09
N VAL A 36 19.69 -4.69 -6.29
CA VAL A 36 20.23 -3.92 -7.42
C VAL A 36 19.08 -3.35 -8.24
N PRO A 37 19.13 -2.09 -8.68
CA PRO A 37 20.16 -1.08 -8.38
C PRO A 37 19.97 -0.42 -6.99
N GLU A 38 21.02 0.16 -6.42
CA GLU A 38 21.02 0.72 -5.05
C GLU A 38 20.10 1.93 -4.87
N GLU A 39 19.84 2.65 -5.97
CA GLU A 39 18.98 3.84 -5.99
C GLU A 39 17.48 3.49 -5.94
N VAL A 40 17.14 2.20 -6.01
CA VAL A 40 15.77 1.70 -5.93
C VAL A 40 15.59 0.97 -4.61
N ARG A 41 14.51 1.28 -3.91
CA ARG A 41 14.18 0.68 -2.62
C ARG A 41 12.76 0.14 -2.64
N LEU A 42 12.58 -0.99 -1.98
CA LEU A 42 11.26 -1.54 -1.73
C LEU A 42 10.55 -0.67 -0.69
N VAL A 43 9.37 -0.15 -1.04
CA VAL A 43 8.47 0.54 -0.12
C VAL A 43 7.58 -0.48 0.58
N THR A 44 6.91 -1.30 -0.21
CA THR A 44 6.01 -2.35 0.26
C THR A 44 5.72 -3.35 -0.85
N TRP A 45 5.07 -4.45 -0.51
CA TRP A 45 4.68 -5.49 -1.44
C TRP A 45 3.33 -6.10 -1.07
N ALA A 46 2.70 -6.73 -2.04
CA ALA A 46 1.50 -7.54 -1.83
C ALA A 46 1.48 -8.74 -2.77
N PHE A 47 0.84 -9.82 -2.34
CA PHE A 47 0.54 -10.97 -3.20
C PHE A 47 -0.94 -10.98 -3.55
N ALA A 48 -1.24 -11.18 -4.84
CA ALA A 48 -2.60 -11.35 -5.35
C ALA A 48 -2.75 -12.74 -5.99
N GLY A 49 -3.99 -13.20 -6.17
CA GLY A 49 -4.28 -14.48 -6.86
C GLY A 49 -4.07 -15.75 -6.02
N LEU A 50 -3.75 -15.64 -4.73
CA LEU A 50 -3.50 -16.81 -3.86
C LEU A 50 -4.75 -17.64 -3.52
N GLY A 51 -5.96 -17.14 -3.77
CA GLY A 51 -7.22 -17.80 -3.36
C GLY A 51 -7.43 -19.20 -3.95
N ALA A 52 -6.78 -19.54 -5.06
CA ALA A 52 -6.81 -20.89 -5.62
C ALA A 52 -5.93 -21.89 -4.86
N LEU A 53 -4.90 -21.43 -4.14
CA LEU A 53 -3.97 -22.28 -3.37
C LEU A 53 -4.55 -22.69 -2.00
N SER A 54 -5.54 -21.96 -1.48
CA SER A 54 -6.17 -22.25 -0.19
C SER A 54 -7.27 -23.31 -0.27
N ALA A 55 -7.80 -23.60 -1.46
CA ALA A 55 -8.90 -24.56 -1.64
C ALA A 55 -8.48 -26.04 -1.51
N GLU A 56 -7.18 -26.33 -1.40
CA GLU A 56 -6.66 -27.70 -1.19
C GLU A 56 -6.51 -28.07 0.31
N GLY A 57 -6.70 -27.12 1.23
CA GLY A 57 -6.48 -27.32 2.68
C GLY A 57 -7.72 -27.68 3.51
N ASP A 58 -8.94 -27.49 2.99
CA ASP A 58 -10.19 -27.65 3.74
C ASP A 58 -11.04 -28.87 3.31
N ALA A 59 -10.43 -29.84 2.61
CA ALA A 59 -11.10 -31.09 2.23
C ALA A 59 -11.08 -32.14 3.37
N GLY A 60 -11.53 -31.76 4.55
CA GLY A 60 -12.12 -32.69 5.49
C GLY A 60 -13.54 -33.01 5.04
N SER A 61 -13.72 -34.15 4.37
CA SER A 61 -15.00 -34.75 3.93
C SER A 61 -15.48 -34.39 2.51
N ALA A 62 -14.95 -35.10 1.51
CA ALA A 62 -15.76 -35.86 0.54
C ALA A 62 -14.85 -36.61 -0.45
N LYS A 63 -15.04 -37.93 -0.48
CA LYS A 63 -14.40 -38.88 -1.37
C LYS A 63 -15.04 -38.80 -2.76
N ALA A 64 -14.34 -38.32 -3.78
CA ALA A 64 -14.49 -38.75 -5.18
C ALA A 64 -13.50 -38.08 -6.14
N GLY A 65 -12.77 -38.90 -6.90
CA GLY A 65 -12.42 -38.60 -8.29
C GLY A 65 -11.12 -37.85 -8.54
N ALA A 66 -10.01 -38.58 -8.58
CA ALA A 66 -8.86 -38.22 -9.38
C ALA A 66 -9.32 -38.02 -10.84
N THR A 67 -9.34 -36.77 -11.29
CA THR A 67 -9.34 -36.40 -12.70
C THR A 67 -8.42 -35.20 -12.83
N GLU A 68 -7.47 -35.30 -13.74
CA GLU A 68 -6.62 -34.22 -14.22
C GLU A 68 -7.50 -33.00 -14.54
N ARG A 69 -7.61 -32.06 -13.61
CA ARG A 69 -8.26 -30.78 -13.88
C ARG A 69 -7.16 -29.79 -14.22
N GLY A 70 -7.08 -29.50 -15.52
CA GLY A 70 -6.43 -28.29 -16.00
C GLY A 70 -6.97 -27.03 -15.29
N PRO A 71 -6.31 -25.87 -15.48
CA PRO A 71 -6.63 -24.66 -14.75
C PRO A 71 -8.13 -24.38 -14.85
N ARG A 72 -8.80 -24.26 -13.69
CA ARG A 72 -10.20 -23.81 -13.66
C ARG A 72 -10.22 -22.42 -14.29
N ASP A 73 -10.95 -22.29 -15.39
CA ASP A 73 -11.21 -21.01 -16.05
C ASP A 73 -11.60 -19.96 -14.99
N GLY A 74 -10.76 -18.93 -14.83
CA GLY A 74 -11.04 -17.76 -14.00
C GLY A 74 -10.17 -17.55 -12.74
N ALA A 75 -9.31 -18.50 -12.34
CA ALA A 75 -8.35 -18.23 -11.27
C ALA A 75 -7.21 -17.34 -11.81
N ALA A 76 -7.16 -16.09 -11.36
CA ALA A 76 -6.06 -15.19 -11.69
C ALA A 76 -4.73 -15.81 -11.24
N GLU A 77 -3.74 -15.82 -12.13
CA GLU A 77 -2.40 -16.29 -11.81
C GLU A 77 -1.84 -15.53 -10.60
N PRO A 78 -1.22 -16.22 -9.62
CA PRO A 78 -0.59 -15.55 -8.48
C PRO A 78 0.46 -14.54 -8.94
N VAL A 79 0.39 -13.32 -8.42
CA VAL A 79 1.35 -12.27 -8.75
C VAL A 79 1.87 -11.56 -7.52
N CYS A 80 3.09 -11.03 -7.65
CA CYS A 80 3.69 -10.11 -6.70
C CYS A 80 3.59 -8.68 -7.23
N LEU A 81 3.09 -7.79 -6.38
CA LEU A 81 3.10 -6.35 -6.57
C LEU A 81 4.19 -5.75 -5.69
N LEU A 82 5.08 -4.91 -6.25
CA LEU A 82 6.07 -4.13 -5.52
C LEU A 82 5.84 -2.65 -5.75
N ALA A 83 5.63 -1.91 -4.66
CA ALA A 83 5.77 -0.46 -4.68
C ALA A 83 7.22 -0.11 -4.38
N LEU A 84 7.81 0.71 -5.24
CA LEU A 84 9.21 1.06 -5.21
C LEU A 84 9.37 2.57 -5.02
N ALA A 85 10.39 2.96 -4.28
CA ALA A 85 10.93 4.31 -4.27
C ALA A 85 12.18 4.31 -5.14
N ALA A 86 12.35 5.34 -5.98
CA ALA A 86 13.49 5.44 -6.88
C ALA A 86 13.98 6.89 -6.96
N ALA A 87 15.28 7.10 -7.21
CA ALA A 87 15.83 8.43 -7.43
C ALA A 87 15.46 9.01 -8.83
N ARG A 88 15.04 8.15 -9.75
CA ARG A 88 14.69 8.46 -11.14
C ARG A 88 13.58 7.53 -11.62
N PRO A 89 12.85 7.91 -12.69
CA PRO A 89 11.92 7.00 -13.35
C PRO A 89 12.60 5.68 -13.74
N LEU A 90 11.89 4.57 -13.53
CA LEU A 90 12.33 3.23 -13.87
C LEU A 90 12.05 2.97 -15.36
N SER A 91 12.99 2.35 -16.07
CA SER A 91 12.78 1.97 -17.48
C SER A 91 13.74 0.89 -17.94
N GLY A 92 13.24 -0.20 -18.54
CA GLY A 92 14.01 -1.17 -19.33
C GLY A 92 15.16 -1.93 -18.62
N GLU A 93 15.44 -1.59 -17.37
CA GLU A 93 16.48 -2.18 -16.55
C GLU A 93 16.04 -3.54 -15.98
N THR A 94 16.99 -4.31 -15.49
CA THR A 94 16.71 -5.48 -14.65
C THR A 94 16.90 -5.10 -13.20
N LEU A 95 15.91 -5.43 -12.38
CA LEU A 95 15.93 -5.23 -10.94
C LEU A 95 16.18 -6.58 -10.26
N THR A 96 17.07 -6.61 -9.28
CA THR A 96 17.28 -7.78 -8.43
C THR A 96 16.50 -7.59 -7.13
N VAL A 97 15.43 -8.35 -6.94
CA VAL A 97 14.63 -8.36 -5.71
C VAL A 97 15.29 -9.30 -4.72
N ALA A 98 15.70 -8.78 -3.56
CA ALA A 98 16.14 -9.61 -2.45
C ALA A 98 14.94 -10.29 -1.79
N THR A 99 15.03 -11.59 -1.51
CA THR A 99 13.96 -12.35 -0.87
C THR A 99 14.50 -13.23 0.25
N HIS A 100 13.62 -13.76 1.09
CA HIS A 100 14.01 -14.68 2.17
C HIS A 100 14.53 -16.06 1.68
N PHE A 101 14.44 -16.35 0.38
CA PHE A 101 14.84 -17.62 -0.19
C PHE A 101 16.01 -17.46 -1.17
N ARG A 102 15.75 -16.77 -2.30
CA ARG A 102 16.76 -16.43 -3.31
C ARG A 102 16.40 -15.13 -4.01
N ASP A 103 17.41 -14.43 -4.48
CA ASP A 103 17.19 -13.22 -5.25
C ASP A 103 16.49 -13.53 -6.58
N ILE A 104 15.65 -12.60 -7.01
CA ILE A 104 14.88 -12.70 -8.25
C ILE A 104 15.28 -11.55 -9.16
N ALA A 105 15.86 -11.87 -10.31
CA ALA A 105 16.04 -10.90 -11.38
C ALA A 105 14.71 -10.69 -12.10
N VAL A 106 14.25 -9.44 -12.17
CA VAL A 106 13.01 -9.04 -12.82
C VAL A 106 13.33 -8.02 -13.91
N ARG A 107 13.00 -8.33 -15.16
CA ARG A 107 13.16 -7.41 -16.30
C ARG A 107 11.95 -6.47 -16.34
N LEU A 108 12.20 -5.16 -16.36
CA LEU A 108 11.15 -4.15 -16.35
C LEU A 108 10.61 -3.88 -17.76
N GLU A 109 9.34 -4.22 -17.98
CA GLU A 109 8.62 -4.04 -19.22
C GLU A 109 7.45 -3.06 -19.00
N PRO A 110 7.47 -1.85 -19.60
CA PRO A 110 6.39 -0.87 -19.41
C PRO A 110 5.01 -1.44 -19.75
N THR A 111 4.01 -1.08 -18.96
CA THR A 111 2.63 -1.55 -19.11
C THR A 111 1.64 -0.49 -18.62
N SER A 112 0.40 -0.55 -19.13
CA SER A 112 -0.69 0.36 -18.73
C SER A 112 -1.18 0.11 -17.30
N ALA A 113 -1.63 1.17 -16.62
CA ALA A 113 -2.35 1.11 -15.34
C ALA A 113 -3.63 0.24 -15.41
N GLU A 114 -4.22 0.07 -16.59
CA GLU A 114 -5.40 -0.79 -16.82
C GLU A 114 -5.11 -2.28 -16.60
N ALA A 115 -3.83 -2.68 -16.57
CA ALA A 115 -3.43 -4.04 -16.23
C ALA A 115 -3.71 -4.42 -14.77
N LEU A 116 -3.91 -3.44 -13.87
CA LEU A 116 -4.29 -3.70 -12.48
C LEU A 116 -5.78 -3.95 -12.35
N SER A 117 -6.11 -5.14 -11.89
CA SER A 117 -7.45 -5.51 -11.40
C SER A 117 -7.85 -4.71 -10.16
N ALA A 118 -9.16 -4.67 -9.87
CA ALA A 118 -9.68 -4.05 -8.66
C ALA A 118 -9.08 -4.66 -7.38
N THR A 119 -8.97 -6.00 -7.33
CA THR A 119 -8.38 -6.72 -6.19
C THR A 119 -6.91 -6.34 -5.98
N GLU A 120 -6.12 -6.22 -7.04
CA GLU A 120 -4.72 -5.78 -6.94
C GLU A 120 -4.62 -4.33 -6.42
N ARG A 121 -5.52 -3.45 -6.85
CA ARG A 121 -5.61 -2.06 -6.35
C ARG A 121 -5.96 -2.01 -4.86
N ASP A 122 -6.90 -2.85 -4.42
CA ASP A 122 -7.29 -2.95 -3.01
C ASP A 122 -6.13 -3.44 -2.12
N LEU A 123 -5.44 -4.49 -2.57
CA LEU A 123 -4.27 -5.03 -1.88
C LEU A 123 -3.13 -4.02 -1.83
N LEU A 124 -2.84 -3.37 -2.96
CA LEU A 124 -1.82 -2.32 -3.05
C LEU A 124 -2.15 -1.13 -2.15
N ALA A 125 -3.40 -0.67 -2.12
CA ALA A 125 -3.85 0.41 -1.24
C ALA A 125 -3.54 0.07 0.21
N ARG A 126 -3.95 -1.11 0.68
CA ARG A 126 -3.71 -1.57 2.06
C ARG A 126 -2.22 -1.70 2.36
N ALA A 127 -1.43 -2.24 1.44
CA ALA A 127 0.01 -2.39 1.58
C ALA A 127 0.71 -1.03 1.70
N LEU A 128 0.33 -0.05 0.86
CA LEU A 128 0.89 1.31 0.89
C LEU A 128 0.52 2.06 2.16
N LEU A 129 -0.75 1.99 2.58
CA LEU A 129 -1.21 2.65 3.81
C LEU A 129 -0.58 2.04 5.08
N SER A 130 -0.16 0.77 5.02
CA SER A 130 0.44 0.05 6.15
C SER A 130 1.97 0.10 6.18
N ALA A 131 2.60 0.71 5.17
CA ALA A 131 4.05 0.70 4.99
C ALA A 131 4.81 1.75 5.82
N GLY A 132 4.11 2.47 6.69
CA GLY A 132 4.72 3.41 7.63
C GLY A 132 5.29 4.66 6.97
N ALA A 133 6.24 5.30 7.67
CA ALA A 133 6.75 6.62 7.29
C ALA A 133 7.46 6.66 5.93
N THR A 134 8.08 5.55 5.51
CA THR A 134 8.83 5.44 4.25
C THR A 134 7.92 5.51 3.02
N ALA A 135 6.65 5.14 3.16
CA ALA A 135 5.67 5.16 2.08
C ALA A 135 4.98 6.50 1.88
N LEU A 136 5.13 7.46 2.80
CA LEU A 136 4.36 8.71 2.75
C LEU A 136 4.63 9.52 1.48
N ALA A 137 5.88 9.63 1.03
CA ALA A 137 6.21 10.34 -0.20
C ALA A 137 5.88 9.52 -1.47
N PRO A 138 6.29 8.23 -1.58
CA PRO A 138 5.93 7.38 -2.72
C PRO A 138 4.42 7.22 -2.93
N LEU A 139 3.63 7.28 -1.85
CA LEU A 139 2.17 7.21 -1.94
C LEU A 139 1.60 8.32 -2.83
N GLY A 140 2.14 9.54 -2.80
CA GLY A 140 1.62 10.64 -3.62
C GLY A 140 1.74 10.37 -5.11
N ASP A 141 2.89 9.83 -5.53
CA ASP A 141 3.17 9.46 -6.92
C ASP A 141 2.31 8.26 -7.40
N LEU A 142 1.93 7.37 -6.49
CA LEU A 142 1.13 6.17 -6.80
C LEU A 142 -0.36 6.32 -6.47
N PHE A 143 -0.77 7.44 -5.88
CA PHE A 143 -2.09 7.57 -5.25
C PHE A 143 -3.22 7.37 -6.26
N GLY A 144 -3.10 7.91 -7.47
CA GLY A 144 -4.12 7.77 -8.51
C GLY A 144 -4.43 6.32 -8.91
N LEU A 145 -3.52 5.37 -8.67
CA LEU A 145 -3.76 3.95 -8.93
C LEU A 145 -4.67 3.32 -7.87
N VAL A 146 -4.60 3.81 -6.64
CA VAL A 146 -5.25 3.24 -5.46
C VAL A 146 -6.36 4.11 -4.89
N GLU A 147 -6.54 5.33 -5.39
CA GLU A 147 -7.52 6.29 -4.89
C GLU A 147 -8.92 5.68 -4.73
N PRO A 148 -9.50 4.97 -5.72
CA PRO A 148 -10.83 4.39 -5.57
C PRO A 148 -10.91 3.36 -4.43
N ALA A 149 -9.88 2.52 -4.29
CA ALA A 149 -9.79 1.53 -3.21
C ALA A 149 -9.68 2.22 -1.84
N VAL A 150 -8.85 3.27 -1.74
CA VAL A 150 -8.74 4.07 -0.53
C VAL A 150 -10.07 4.73 -0.20
N ALA A 151 -10.72 5.36 -1.18
CA ALA A 151 -12.03 6.02 -1.06
C ALA A 151 -13.11 5.07 -0.53
N ALA A 152 -13.04 3.79 -0.90
CA ALA A 152 -14.00 2.76 -0.51
C ALA A 152 -13.73 2.10 0.86
N LEU A 153 -12.59 2.39 1.53
CA LEU A 153 -12.29 1.77 2.83
C LEU A 153 -13.42 2.00 3.85
N PRO A 154 -13.88 0.94 4.53
CA PRO A 154 -14.92 1.09 5.55
C PRO A 154 -14.38 1.87 6.75
N MET A 155 -15.26 2.64 7.38
CA MET A 155 -15.01 3.28 8.66
C MET A 155 -15.77 2.52 9.73
N ALA A 156 -15.09 2.13 10.81
CA ALA A 156 -15.74 1.47 11.94
C ALA A 156 -16.58 2.49 12.73
N ASP A 157 -17.66 2.03 13.37
CA ASP A 157 -18.54 2.89 14.18
C ASP A 157 -17.82 3.51 15.38
N ASP A 158 -16.77 2.86 15.87
CA ASP A 158 -15.92 3.31 16.98
C ASP A 158 -14.60 3.95 16.52
N ALA A 159 -14.51 4.35 15.24
CA ALA A 159 -13.33 4.99 14.69
C ALA A 159 -12.90 6.21 15.53
N PRO A 160 -11.58 6.39 15.79
CA PRO A 160 -11.08 7.55 16.49
C PRO A 160 -11.45 8.85 15.76
N ASP A 161 -11.80 9.87 16.55
CA ASP A 161 -12.17 11.17 16.01
C ASP A 161 -10.94 12.02 15.68
N LEU A 162 -10.99 12.71 14.55
CA LEU A 162 -10.12 13.82 14.18
C LEU A 162 -10.95 15.11 14.17
N ALA A 163 -10.57 16.06 15.02
CA ALA A 163 -11.21 17.38 15.11
C ALA A 163 -10.25 18.46 14.60
N ALA A 164 -10.79 19.45 13.90
CA ALA A 164 -10.04 20.65 13.54
C ALA A 164 -10.09 21.67 14.68
N GLU A 165 -8.94 22.11 15.16
CA GLU A 165 -8.80 23.05 16.27
C GLU A 165 -7.89 24.21 15.87
N GLU A 166 -7.91 25.28 16.67
CA GLU A 166 -7.01 26.41 16.46
C GLU A 166 -5.54 25.94 16.59
N GLY A 167 -4.79 26.07 15.49
CA GLY A 167 -3.39 25.64 15.44
C GLY A 167 -3.14 24.18 15.04
N GLY A 168 -4.16 23.41 14.61
CA GLY A 168 -3.94 22.10 14.00
C GLY A 168 -5.12 21.14 14.09
N TRP A 169 -4.80 19.86 14.20
CA TRP A 169 -5.80 18.80 14.36
C TRP A 169 -5.58 18.04 15.67
N THR A 170 -6.68 17.69 16.32
CA THR A 170 -6.67 16.87 17.53
C THR A 170 -7.23 15.49 17.22
N LEU A 171 -6.44 14.46 17.51
CA LEU A 171 -6.77 13.05 17.30
C LEU A 171 -7.09 12.38 18.63
N ARG A 172 -8.21 11.66 18.71
CA ARG A 172 -8.53 10.82 19.86
C ARG A 172 -7.66 9.56 19.88
N GLY A 173 -7.20 9.16 21.07
CA GLY A 173 -6.38 7.95 21.27
C GLY A 173 -4.91 8.24 21.55
N GLY A 174 -4.16 7.18 21.89
CA GLY A 174 -2.74 7.27 22.30
C GLY A 174 -1.73 6.87 21.22
N ALA A 175 -2.17 6.30 20.10
CA ALA A 175 -1.28 5.90 19.01
C ALA A 175 -0.93 7.11 18.15
N ILE A 176 0.36 7.46 18.08
CA ILE A 176 0.84 8.60 17.29
C ILE A 176 1.04 8.15 15.83
N PRO A 177 0.31 8.72 14.85
CA PRO A 177 0.56 8.40 13.45
C PRO A 177 1.83 9.08 12.91
N HIS A 178 2.43 8.49 11.89
CA HIS A 178 3.53 9.10 11.13
C HIS A 178 3.03 10.17 10.15
N GLY A 179 1.81 9.98 9.64
CA GLY A 179 1.18 10.89 8.70
C GLY A 179 -0.32 10.75 8.70
N LEU A 180 -0.96 11.71 8.05
CA LEU A 180 -2.40 11.75 7.83
C LEU A 180 -2.63 11.84 6.34
N LEU A 181 -3.42 10.91 5.81
CA LEU A 181 -4.01 11.01 4.49
C LEU A 181 -5.42 11.58 4.67
N PHE A 182 -5.76 12.62 3.94
CA PHE A 182 -7.04 13.31 4.11
C PHE A 182 -7.60 13.79 2.77
N ARG A 183 -8.91 13.96 2.73
CA ARG A 183 -9.65 14.54 1.60
C ARG A 183 -10.30 15.85 2.03
N THR A 184 -10.15 16.85 1.18
CA THR A 184 -10.81 18.15 1.30
C THR A 184 -11.64 18.43 0.04
N GLY A 185 -12.33 19.57 0.01
CA GLY A 185 -12.98 20.08 -1.21
C GLY A 185 -12.03 20.29 -2.39
N PHE A 186 -10.72 20.42 -2.15
CA PHE A 186 -9.69 20.55 -3.19
C PHE A 186 -9.05 19.21 -3.59
N GLY A 187 -9.54 18.09 -3.04
CA GLY A 187 -9.06 16.75 -3.31
C GLY A 187 -8.24 16.15 -2.18
N TRP A 188 -7.47 15.12 -2.51
CA TRP A 188 -6.64 14.38 -1.56
C TRP A 188 -5.34 15.11 -1.24
N GLY A 189 -4.90 14.98 0.00
CA GLY A 189 -3.61 15.46 0.48
C GLY A 189 -3.04 14.52 1.53
N CYS A 190 -1.74 14.60 1.71
CA CYS A 190 -1.03 13.89 2.77
C CYS A 190 -0.14 14.86 3.51
N ALA A 191 -0.13 14.74 4.84
CA ALA A 191 0.73 15.51 5.71
C ALA A 191 1.49 14.57 6.66
N ARG A 192 2.73 14.93 6.96
CA ARG A 192 3.54 14.25 7.97
C ARG A 192 3.20 14.81 9.34
N VAL A 193 3.11 13.96 10.36
CA VAL A 193 3.09 14.42 11.74
C VAL A 193 4.51 14.78 12.16
N VAL A 194 4.74 16.07 12.45
CA VAL A 194 6.04 16.61 12.87
C VAL A 194 6.22 16.49 14.38
N SER A 195 5.14 16.70 15.13
CA SER A 195 5.11 16.51 16.58
C SER A 195 3.70 16.20 17.06
N SER A 196 3.60 15.51 18.20
CA SER A 196 2.33 15.23 18.88
C SER A 196 2.46 15.57 20.36
N ARG A 197 1.44 16.25 20.91
CA ARG A 197 1.32 16.50 22.35
C ARG A 197 0.17 15.67 22.90
N LEU A 198 0.49 14.73 23.78
CA LEU A 198 -0.48 13.81 24.36
C LEU A 198 -1.07 14.38 25.66
N GLY A 199 -2.39 14.40 25.76
CA GLY A 199 -3.15 14.74 26.95
C GLY A 199 -4.09 13.60 27.35
N PHE A 200 -4.43 13.52 28.64
CA PHE A 200 -5.26 12.44 29.20
C PHE A 200 -6.52 12.92 29.92
N ALA A 201 -6.68 14.23 30.09
CA ALA A 201 -7.87 14.80 30.72
C ALA A 201 -9.11 14.51 29.85
N GLY A 202 -10.08 13.76 30.41
CA GLY A 202 -11.26 13.31 29.64
C GLY A 202 -10.96 12.21 28.60
N GLY A 203 -9.83 11.51 28.75
CA GLY A 203 -9.36 10.43 27.88
C GLY A 203 -8.12 10.80 27.05
N PRO A 204 -7.46 9.81 26.41
CA PRO A 204 -6.26 10.05 25.61
C PRO A 204 -6.59 10.86 24.35
N ARG A 205 -5.88 11.97 24.14
CA ARG A 205 -6.00 12.88 22.99
C ARG A 205 -4.64 13.42 22.59
N GLN A 206 -4.46 13.66 21.31
CA GLN A 206 -3.21 14.15 20.74
C GLN A 206 -3.44 15.41 19.93
N GLN A 207 -2.75 16.49 20.29
CA GLN A 207 -2.66 17.67 19.43
C GLN A 207 -1.52 17.45 18.44
N LEU A 208 -1.85 17.42 17.15
CA LEU A 208 -0.91 17.11 16.07
C LEU A 208 -0.44 18.39 15.39
N ALA A 209 0.87 18.56 15.30
CA ALA A 209 1.49 19.50 14.36
C ALA A 209 1.84 18.74 13.09
N VAL A 210 1.36 19.23 11.95
CA VAL A 210 1.50 18.55 10.66
C VAL A 210 2.22 19.43 9.64
N ALA A 211 3.01 18.81 8.76
CA ALA A 211 3.64 19.47 7.62
C ALA A 211 3.10 18.85 6.32
N PRO A 212 2.62 19.66 5.35
CA PRO A 212 2.18 19.15 4.05
C PRO A 212 3.29 18.36 3.36
N LEU A 213 2.92 17.24 2.72
CA LEU A 213 3.83 16.44 1.89
C LEU A 213 3.50 16.53 0.41
N TRP A 214 2.22 16.35 0.07
CA TRP A 214 1.71 16.44 -1.30
C TRP A 214 0.20 16.63 -1.29
N GLY A 215 -0.34 17.09 -2.42
CA GLY A 215 -1.77 17.29 -2.61
C GLY A 215 -2.33 18.50 -1.85
N ALA A 216 -3.58 18.40 -1.42
CA ALA A 216 -4.29 19.47 -0.71
C ALA A 216 -3.60 19.86 0.62
N ALA A 217 -3.71 21.12 1.00
CA ALA A 217 -3.22 21.61 2.29
C ALA A 217 -4.07 21.06 3.46
N PRO A 218 -3.46 20.78 4.63
CA PRO A 218 -4.16 20.30 5.82
C PRO A 218 -4.90 21.43 6.55
N GLU A 219 -5.89 22.02 5.89
CA GLU A 219 -6.64 23.17 6.37
C GLU A 219 -8.11 22.82 6.60
N GLY A 220 -8.67 23.33 7.70
CA GLY A 220 -10.07 23.12 8.06
C GLY A 220 -10.39 21.66 8.41
N ARG A 221 -11.69 21.32 8.35
CA ARG A 221 -12.19 19.97 8.60
C ARG A 221 -12.12 19.14 7.31
N PRO A 222 -11.41 17.99 7.30
CA PRO A 222 -11.43 17.11 6.15
C PRO A 222 -12.76 16.34 6.02
N ASP A 223 -13.14 16.02 4.79
CA ASP A 223 -14.29 15.16 4.48
C ASP A 223 -14.01 13.70 4.83
N ARG A 224 -12.74 13.31 4.78
CA ARG A 224 -12.26 11.98 5.12
C ARG A 224 -10.83 12.06 5.62
N ALA A 225 -10.48 11.26 6.61
CA ALA A 225 -9.12 11.19 7.12
C ALA A 225 -8.74 9.75 7.49
N ILE A 226 -7.46 9.44 7.33
CA ILE A 226 -6.86 8.14 7.65
C ILE A 226 -5.53 8.42 8.37
N ALA A 227 -5.39 7.90 9.57
CA ALA A 227 -4.11 7.86 10.29
C ALA A 227 -3.21 6.77 9.72
N LEU A 228 -1.96 7.12 9.40
CA LEU A 228 -0.96 6.20 8.87
C LEU A 228 0.06 5.89 9.97
N HIS A 229 0.17 4.62 10.36
CA HIS A 229 1.03 4.14 11.44
C HIS A 229 2.21 3.32 10.89
N ALA A 230 3.15 2.94 11.75
CA ALA A 230 4.32 2.14 11.37
C ALA A 230 3.94 0.83 10.66
N HIS A 231 2.86 0.18 11.12
CA HIS A 231 2.42 -1.15 10.66
C HIS A 231 0.90 -1.22 10.51
N GLY A 232 0.31 -0.25 9.82
CA GLY A 232 -1.12 -0.22 9.58
C GLY A 232 -1.67 1.18 9.42
N PHE A 233 -2.98 1.26 9.32
CA PHE A 233 -3.70 2.53 9.19
C PHE A 233 -5.04 2.45 9.90
N THR A 234 -5.60 3.60 10.21
CA THR A 234 -6.90 3.71 10.88
C THR A 234 -7.74 4.80 10.20
N PRO A 235 -8.85 4.45 9.53
CA PRO A 235 -9.85 5.42 9.11
C PRO A 235 -10.37 6.20 10.31
N LEU A 236 -10.54 7.51 10.15
CA LEU A 236 -10.90 8.43 11.23
C LEU A 236 -12.27 9.05 10.97
N ALA A 237 -13.06 9.17 12.03
CA ALA A 237 -14.26 9.99 12.00
C ALA A 237 -13.87 11.47 12.07
N THR A 238 -14.39 12.31 11.17
CA THR A 238 -14.07 13.74 11.16
C THR A 238 -15.17 14.54 11.85
N ARG A 239 -14.81 15.41 12.81
CA ARG A 239 -15.76 16.24 13.55
C ARG A 239 -15.45 17.72 13.40
N ALA A 240 -16.49 18.54 13.47
CA ALA A 240 -16.31 19.96 13.78
C ALA A 240 -15.91 20.07 15.27
N ALA A 241 -15.16 21.12 15.61
CA ALA A 241 -14.88 21.48 17.00
C ALA A 241 -16.17 21.68 17.80
#